data_AF-A0A2V4E830-F1
#
_entry.id   AF-A0A2V4E830-F1
#
_cell.length_a   1.000
_cell.length_b   1.000
_cell.length_c   1.000
_cell.angle_alpha   90.00
_cell.angle_beta   90.00
_cell.angle_gamma   90.00
#
_symmetry.space_group_name_H-M   'P 1'
#
loop_
_entity.id
_entity.type
_entity.pdbx_description
1 polymer ?
#
loop_
_entity_poly.entity_id
_entity_poly.type
_entity_poly.pdbx_seq_one_letter_code
_entity_poly.pdbx_strand_id
1 'polypeptide(L)'
;MIKWQQLVNVLGKSENSSEFYTLKDEIGENPEISEDLIEYNDPDRTKYYEFFQTGMLIGFRKKYLNHIQFFCKEKDNYSIYHGKLLNGIDFQYTEKMVIELLGKPLKVGGNEQSPFLGYVNRWILYHMTHYSLHFEFNKNGTLCLITLAVLIR
;
A
#
# COMPACT_ATOMS: atom_id res chain seq x y z
N MET A 1 7.56 2.20 -17.12
CA MET A 1 7.99 2.15 -15.69
C MET A 1 7.23 3.24 -14.97
N ILE A 2 6.32 2.84 -14.08
CA ILE A 2 5.43 3.75 -13.34
C ILE A 2 6.28 4.67 -12.46
N LYS A 3 6.06 5.98 -12.55
CA LYS A 3 6.76 6.96 -11.71
C LYS A 3 6.04 7.11 -10.37
N TRP A 4 6.80 7.35 -9.30
CA TRP A 4 6.26 7.64 -7.97
C TRP A 4 5.16 8.72 -7.99
N GLN A 5 5.37 9.82 -8.72
CA GLN A 5 4.40 10.91 -8.79
C GLN A 5 3.08 10.48 -9.44
N GLN A 6 3.08 9.51 -10.36
CA GLN A 6 1.84 8.98 -10.95
C GLN A 6 1.02 8.23 -9.89
N LEU A 7 1.69 7.41 -9.07
CA LEU A 7 1.06 6.71 -7.94
C LEU A 7 0.46 7.69 -6.91
N VAL A 8 1.15 8.81 -6.65
CA VAL A 8 0.63 9.86 -5.75
C VAL A 8 -0.55 10.61 -6.38
N ASN A 9 -0.48 10.93 -7.68
CA ASN A 9 -1.51 11.73 -8.36
C ASN A 9 -2.85 11.02 -8.52
N VAL A 10 -2.86 9.67 -8.51
CA VAL A 10 -4.09 8.88 -8.58
C VAL A 10 -4.81 8.78 -7.24
N LEU A 11 -4.14 9.09 -6.12
CA LEU A 11 -4.78 9.08 -4.80
C LEU A 11 -5.98 10.04 -4.78
N GLY A 12 -7.11 9.56 -4.26
CA GLY A 12 -8.36 10.32 -4.19
C GLY A 12 -9.10 10.46 -5.52
N LYS A 13 -8.59 9.87 -6.62
CA LYS A 13 -9.28 9.88 -7.92
C LYS A 13 -10.34 8.77 -7.98
N SER A 14 -11.35 8.97 -8.83
CA SER A 14 -12.40 7.99 -9.08
C SER A 14 -11.87 6.78 -9.85
N GLU A 15 -12.50 5.61 -9.69
CA GLU A 15 -12.21 4.40 -10.48
C GLU A 15 -12.45 4.58 -12.00
N ASN A 16 -13.20 5.62 -12.39
CA ASN A 16 -13.47 5.97 -13.79
C ASN A 16 -12.63 7.16 -14.28
N SER A 17 -11.62 7.57 -13.52
CA SER A 17 -10.74 8.68 -13.89
C SER A 17 -9.75 8.28 -14.98
N SER A 18 -9.41 9.24 -15.84
CA SER A 18 -8.32 9.08 -16.83
C SER A 18 -7.01 8.66 -16.18
N GLU A 19 -6.71 9.21 -15.00
CA GLU A 19 -5.48 8.95 -14.26
C GLU A 19 -5.39 7.49 -13.81
N PHE A 20 -6.50 6.90 -13.35
CA PHE A 20 -6.53 5.49 -12.98
C PHE A 20 -6.46 4.57 -14.20
N TYR A 21 -7.14 4.89 -15.30
CA TYR A 21 -7.01 4.11 -16.53
C TYR A 21 -5.58 4.13 -17.08
N THR A 22 -4.93 5.29 -17.11
CA THR A 22 -3.50 5.38 -17.49
C THR A 22 -2.61 4.56 -16.57
N LEU A 23 -2.84 4.60 -15.25
CA LEU A 23 -2.08 3.79 -14.30
C LEU A 23 -2.27 2.29 -14.57
N LYS A 24 -3.50 1.83 -14.81
CA LYS A 24 -3.77 0.43 -15.17
C LYS A 24 -3.03 0.00 -16.43
N ASP A 25 -3.08 0.82 -17.47
CA ASP A 25 -2.39 0.54 -18.73
C ASP A 25 -0.87 0.44 -18.52
N GLU A 26 -0.30 1.27 -17.65
CA GLU A 26 1.13 1.22 -17.30
C GLU A 26 1.51 0.04 -16.40
N ILE A 27 0.60 -0.45 -15.56
CA ILE A 27 0.80 -1.69 -14.79
C ILE A 27 0.90 -2.88 -15.75
N GLY A 28 0.09 -2.89 -16.82
CA GLY A 28 0.17 -3.91 -17.87
C GLY A 28 -0.32 -5.30 -17.43
N GLU A 29 -1.01 -5.38 -16.30
CA GLU A 29 -1.64 -6.59 -15.76
C GLU A 29 -3.16 -6.36 -15.63
N ASN A 30 -3.95 -7.38 -15.96
CA ASN A 30 -5.38 -7.36 -15.68
C ASN A 30 -5.61 -7.75 -14.22
N PRO A 31 -6.20 -6.87 -13.40
CA PRO A 31 -6.40 -7.16 -11.99
C PRO A 31 -7.56 -8.13 -11.77
N GLU A 32 -7.45 -8.95 -10.74
CA GLU A 32 -8.62 -9.56 -10.12
C GLU A 32 -9.37 -8.51 -9.29
N ILE A 33 -10.70 -8.56 -9.31
CA ILE A 33 -11.52 -7.59 -8.59
C ILE A 33 -12.26 -8.30 -7.47
N SER A 34 -12.04 -7.83 -6.25
CA SER A 34 -12.73 -8.28 -5.05
C SER A 34 -13.30 -7.09 -4.27
N GLU A 35 -14.13 -7.36 -3.27
CA GLU A 35 -14.73 -6.35 -2.42
C GLU A 35 -14.84 -6.90 -0.99
N ASP A 36 -14.79 -6.02 0.01
CA ASP A 36 -15.06 -6.42 1.40
C ASP A 36 -16.41 -7.17 1.48
N LEU A 37 -16.46 -8.22 2.32
CA LEU A 37 -17.65 -9.06 2.48
C LEU A 37 -18.85 -8.22 2.93
N ILE A 38 -20.02 -8.51 2.36
CA ILE A 38 -21.30 -7.84 2.70
C ILE A 38 -21.59 -7.97 4.20
N GLU A 39 -21.19 -9.08 4.82
CA GLU A 39 -21.41 -9.38 6.23
C GLU A 39 -20.77 -8.37 7.19
N TYR A 40 -19.78 -7.59 6.74
CA TYR A 40 -19.20 -6.52 7.56
C TYR A 40 -20.11 -5.30 7.71
N ASN A 41 -21.24 -5.23 7.00
CA ASN A 41 -22.23 -4.14 7.06
C ASN A 41 -21.62 -2.73 6.91
N ASP A 42 -20.45 -2.63 6.26
CA ASP A 42 -19.83 -1.36 5.93
C ASP A 42 -20.59 -0.75 4.74
N PRO A 43 -21.18 0.45 4.84
CA PRO A 43 -21.77 1.11 3.68
C PRO A 43 -20.72 1.57 2.66
N ASP A 44 -19.45 1.66 3.10
CA ASP A 44 -18.32 2.18 2.34
C ASP A 44 -17.31 1.07 2.03
N ARG A 45 -17.78 -0.16 1.76
CA ARG A 45 -16.93 -1.32 1.43
C ARG A 45 -15.85 -0.97 0.44
N THR A 46 -14.67 -1.51 0.70
CA THR A 46 -13.52 -1.28 -0.14
C THR A 46 -13.57 -2.27 -1.30
N LYS A 47 -13.47 -1.74 -2.52
CA LYS A 47 -13.28 -2.53 -3.73
C LYS A 47 -11.79 -2.61 -4.04
N TYR A 48 -11.28 -3.80 -4.24
CA TYR A 48 -9.87 -4.04 -4.49
C TYR A 48 -9.63 -4.39 -5.96
N TYR A 49 -8.54 -3.87 -6.49
CA TYR A 49 -7.95 -4.25 -7.77
C TYR A 49 -6.61 -4.91 -7.44
N GLU A 50 -6.56 -6.22 -7.63
CA GLU A 50 -5.49 -7.10 -7.17
C GLU A 50 -4.60 -7.48 -8.36
N PHE A 51 -3.37 -6.97 -8.39
CA PHE A 51 -2.37 -7.21 -9.42
C PHE A 51 -1.31 -8.17 -8.87
N PHE A 52 -1.66 -9.46 -8.82
CA PHE A 52 -0.86 -10.50 -8.18
C PHE A 52 0.54 -10.65 -8.79
N GLN A 53 0.69 -10.56 -10.11
CA GLN A 53 2.00 -10.72 -10.77
C GLN A 53 2.89 -9.48 -10.55
N THR A 54 2.29 -8.30 -10.49
CA THR A 54 2.99 -7.04 -10.24
C THR A 54 3.33 -6.89 -8.76
N GLY A 55 2.62 -7.56 -7.85
CA GLY A 55 2.79 -7.36 -6.41
C GLY A 55 2.17 -6.05 -5.92
N MET A 56 1.01 -5.68 -6.49
CA MET A 56 0.29 -4.45 -6.13
C MET A 56 -1.18 -4.75 -5.80
N LEU A 57 -1.72 -4.04 -4.81
CA LEU A 57 -3.16 -3.99 -4.52
C LEU A 57 -3.60 -2.53 -4.48
N ILE A 58 -4.71 -2.20 -5.12
CA ILE A 58 -5.31 -0.86 -5.10
C ILE A 58 -6.70 -0.94 -4.48
N GLY A 59 -6.91 -0.21 -3.39
CA GLY A 59 -8.18 -0.15 -2.69
C GLY A 59 -8.96 1.14 -2.98
N PHE A 60 -10.19 0.99 -3.44
CA PHE A 60 -11.16 2.06 -3.62
C PHE A 60 -12.17 2.07 -2.48
N ARG A 61 -12.25 3.18 -1.75
CA ARG A 61 -13.23 3.39 -0.68
C ARG A 61 -14.09 4.61 -1.02
N LYS A 62 -15.41 4.53 -0.84
CA LYS A 62 -16.34 5.60 -1.26
C LYS A 62 -16.20 6.02 -2.74
N LYS A 63 -15.86 5.07 -3.62
CA LYS A 63 -15.58 5.27 -5.06
C LYS A 63 -14.29 6.05 -5.40
N TYR A 64 -13.45 6.33 -4.40
CA TYR A 64 -12.18 7.03 -4.60
C TYR A 64 -11.02 6.13 -4.22
N LEU A 65 -9.92 6.22 -4.96
CA LEU A 65 -8.70 5.48 -4.70
C LEU A 65 -8.17 5.91 -3.33
N ASN A 66 -8.26 5.02 -2.35
CA ASN A 66 -7.93 5.29 -0.97
C ASN A 66 -6.47 4.94 -0.69
N HIS A 67 -6.00 3.80 -1.18
CA HIS A 67 -4.64 3.34 -0.96
C HIS A 67 -4.11 2.44 -2.08
N ILE A 68 -2.80 2.34 -2.14
CA ILE A 68 -2.02 1.42 -2.97
C ILE A 68 -1.05 0.69 -2.04
N GLN A 69 -1.04 -0.63 -2.12
CA GLN A 69 -0.11 -1.50 -1.42
C GLN A 69 0.93 -2.05 -2.38
N PHE A 70 2.18 -2.11 -1.93
CA PHE A 70 3.32 -2.68 -2.64
C PHE A 70 3.91 -3.81 -1.80
N PHE A 71 3.84 -5.04 -2.31
CA PHE A 71 4.32 -6.22 -1.61
C PHE A 71 5.84 -6.34 -1.79
N CYS A 72 6.57 -6.30 -0.67
CA CYS A 72 8.03 -6.36 -0.65
C CYS A 72 8.56 -7.80 -0.47
N LYS A 73 7.64 -8.74 -0.25
CA LYS A 73 7.84 -10.18 -0.10
C LYS A 73 6.62 -10.90 -0.68
N GLU A 74 6.79 -12.14 -1.12
CA GLU A 74 5.67 -12.98 -1.54
C GLU A 74 4.69 -13.18 -0.37
N LYS A 75 3.40 -12.96 -0.62
CA LYS A 75 2.34 -13.09 0.38
C LYS A 75 0.99 -13.25 -0.33
N ASP A 76 0.15 -14.17 0.12
CA ASP A 76 -1.24 -14.32 -0.36
C ASP A 76 -1.36 -14.33 -1.91
N ASN A 77 -0.46 -15.06 -2.58
CA ASN A 77 -0.30 -15.15 -4.04
C ASN A 77 0.25 -13.90 -4.75
N TYR A 78 0.50 -12.80 -4.03
CA TYR A 78 1.21 -11.65 -4.59
C TYR A 78 2.69 -11.93 -4.76
N SER A 79 3.20 -11.58 -5.93
CA SER A 79 4.62 -11.49 -6.23
C SER A 79 5.25 -10.27 -5.56
N ILE A 80 6.58 -10.16 -5.62
CA ILE A 80 7.31 -9.00 -5.12
C ILE A 80 7.16 -7.85 -6.13
N TYR A 81 6.78 -6.67 -5.65
CA TYR A 81 6.80 -5.45 -6.46
C TYR A 81 8.24 -5.07 -6.82
N HIS A 82 8.52 -4.72 -8.07
CA HIS A 82 9.86 -4.34 -8.52
C HIS A 82 9.96 -2.91 -9.08
N GLY A 83 8.89 -2.13 -9.00
CA GLY A 83 8.89 -0.74 -9.46
C GLY A 83 9.65 0.21 -8.52
N LYS A 84 9.97 1.41 -9.02
CA LYS A 84 10.68 2.43 -8.25
C LYS A 84 9.74 3.12 -7.27
N LEU A 85 10.12 3.13 -5.99
CA LEU A 85 9.41 3.81 -4.92
C LEU A 85 10.07 5.15 -4.55
N LEU A 86 9.44 5.90 -3.64
CA LEU A 86 9.96 7.17 -3.11
C LEU A 86 11.43 7.02 -2.69
N ASN A 87 12.28 7.95 -3.15
CA ASN A 87 13.70 8.03 -2.79
C ASN A 87 14.50 6.72 -2.98
N GLY A 88 14.05 5.82 -3.84
CA GLY A 88 14.73 4.55 -4.10
C GLY A 88 14.71 3.58 -2.91
N ILE A 89 13.69 3.65 -2.05
CA ILE A 89 13.48 2.67 -0.98
C ILE A 89 13.54 1.26 -1.57
N ASP A 90 14.39 0.43 -0.97
CA ASP A 90 14.62 -0.95 -1.36
C ASP A 90 13.86 -1.90 -0.43
N PHE A 91 13.40 -3.03 -0.96
CA PHE A 91 12.63 -4.04 -0.24
C PHE A 91 13.43 -4.77 0.85
N GLN A 92 14.75 -4.61 0.88
CA GLN A 92 15.63 -5.11 1.93
C GLN A 92 15.80 -4.13 3.09
N TYR A 93 15.16 -2.94 3.03
CA TYR A 93 15.30 -1.94 4.09
C TYR A 93 14.75 -2.46 5.42
N THR A 94 15.45 -2.06 6.49
CA THR A 94 15.02 -2.25 7.87
C THR A 94 14.34 -0.99 8.39
N GLU A 95 13.64 -1.09 9.53
CA GLU A 95 13.05 0.08 10.21
C GLU A 95 14.07 1.20 10.40
N LYS A 96 15.29 0.85 10.83
CA LYS A 96 16.39 1.81 11.02
C LYS A 96 16.75 2.54 9.73
N MET A 97 16.88 1.84 8.61
CA MET A 97 17.23 2.44 7.32
C MET A 97 16.14 3.38 6.82
N VAL A 98 14.86 3.02 7.01
CA VAL A 98 13.73 3.91 6.66
C VAL A 98 13.75 5.17 7.52
N ILE A 99 14.03 5.05 8.81
CA ILE A 99 14.14 6.20 9.73
C ILE A 99 15.34 7.08 9.39
N GLU A 100 16.48 6.52 9.01
CA GLU A 100 17.65 7.28 8.56
C GLU A 100 17.34 8.07 7.28
N LEU A 101 16.54 7.50 6.36
CA LEU A 101 16.16 8.14 5.10
C LEU A 101 15.07 9.21 5.26
N LEU A 102 14.02 8.93 6.04
CA LEU A 102 12.81 9.76 6.11
C LEU A 102 12.69 10.56 7.41
N GLY A 103 13.60 10.35 8.36
CA GLY A 103 13.54 10.92 9.70
C GLY A 103 12.57 10.19 10.63
N LYS A 104 12.21 10.87 11.73
CA LYS A 104 11.36 10.30 12.78
C LYS A 104 9.94 10.04 12.26
N PRO A 105 9.38 8.83 12.44
CA PRO A 105 8.01 8.54 12.05
C PRO A 105 6.99 9.28 12.93
N LEU A 106 5.81 9.53 12.39
CA LEU A 106 4.71 10.15 13.12
C LEU A 106 4.12 9.18 14.16
N LYS A 107 3.90 7.93 13.77
CA LYS A 107 3.40 6.87 14.64
C LYS A 107 4.18 5.59 14.40
N VAL A 108 4.20 4.75 15.42
CA VAL A 108 4.78 3.42 15.39
C VAL A 108 3.83 2.46 16.13
N GLY A 109 3.78 1.19 15.73
CA GLY A 109 2.93 0.20 16.39
C GLY A 109 3.21 -1.23 15.93
N GLY A 110 2.29 -2.13 16.29
CA GLY A 110 2.42 -3.56 16.01
C GLY A 110 3.53 -4.24 16.80
N ASN A 111 4.06 -5.34 16.25
CA ASN A 111 4.93 -6.30 16.94
C ASN A 111 4.24 -6.96 18.15
N GLU A 112 2.97 -7.33 17.99
CA GLU A 112 2.13 -7.85 19.06
C GLU A 112 1.19 -8.96 18.57
N GLN A 113 0.73 -9.79 19.48
CA GLN A 113 -0.29 -10.79 19.19
C GLN A 113 -1.67 -10.17 19.41
N SER A 114 -2.46 -10.07 18.33
CA SER A 114 -3.88 -9.71 18.39
C SER A 114 -4.73 -10.98 18.55
N PRO A 115 -5.70 -10.99 19.49
CA PRO A 115 -6.64 -12.10 19.63
C PRO A 115 -7.45 -12.39 18.38
N PHE A 116 -7.67 -11.39 17.52
CA PHE A 116 -8.54 -11.48 16.35
C PHE A 116 -7.77 -11.50 15.02
N LEU A 117 -6.63 -10.82 14.97
CA LEU A 117 -5.87 -10.63 13.72
C LEU A 117 -4.60 -11.49 13.65
N GLY A 118 -4.35 -12.32 14.67
CA GLY A 118 -3.10 -13.04 14.78
C GLY A 118 -1.93 -12.10 15.10
N TYR A 119 -0.72 -12.44 14.63
CA TYR A 119 0.43 -11.59 14.87
C TYR A 119 0.40 -10.35 13.97
N VAL A 120 0.42 -9.17 14.58
CA VAL A 120 0.48 -7.88 13.89
C VAL A 120 1.95 -7.49 13.72
N ASN A 121 2.37 -7.35 12.47
CA ASN A 121 3.74 -6.95 12.12
C ASN A 121 4.11 -5.59 12.72
N ARG A 122 5.40 -5.39 12.96
CA ARG A 122 5.94 -4.08 13.35
C ARG A 122 5.67 -3.08 12.23
N TRP A 123 5.22 -1.87 12.55
CA TRP A 123 4.98 -0.85 11.53
C TRP A 123 5.31 0.57 11.99
N ILE A 124 5.58 1.43 11.02
CA ILE A 124 5.79 2.87 11.19
C ILE A 124 4.99 3.66 10.14
N LEU A 125 4.49 4.83 10.54
CA LEU A 125 3.65 5.71 9.71
C LEU A 125 4.31 7.08 9.57
N TYR A 126 4.32 7.60 8.33
CA TYR A 126 4.73 8.95 7.98
C TYR A 126 3.56 9.72 7.36
N HIS A 127 3.41 10.98 7.76
CA HIS A 127 2.60 11.94 7.02
C HIS A 127 3.53 12.75 6.12
N MET A 128 3.32 12.61 4.82
CA MET A 128 3.92 13.48 3.81
C MET A 128 2.96 14.65 3.55
N THR A 129 3.37 15.61 2.72
CA THR A 129 2.58 16.83 2.48
C THR A 129 1.17 16.56 1.96
N HIS A 130 0.98 15.51 1.15
CA HIS A 130 -0.30 15.22 0.49
C HIS A 130 -0.80 13.76 0.62
N TYR A 131 -0.02 12.90 1.27
CA TYR A 131 -0.31 11.47 1.39
C TYR A 131 0.36 10.92 2.65
N SER A 132 -0.01 9.72 3.06
CA SER A 132 0.69 8.98 4.11
C SER A 132 1.44 7.78 3.55
N LEU A 133 2.54 7.43 4.21
CA LEU A 133 3.29 6.20 3.96
C LEU A 133 3.29 5.33 5.20
N HIS A 134 2.81 4.11 5.06
CA HIS A 134 2.89 3.08 6.08
C HIS A 134 3.90 2.02 5.65
N PHE A 135 4.85 1.70 6.53
CA PHE A 135 5.85 0.67 6.29
C PHE A 135 5.64 -0.44 7.32
N GLU A 136 5.52 -1.68 6.85
CA GLU A 136 5.41 -2.87 7.70
C GLU A 136 6.65 -3.73 7.55
N PHE A 137 7.12 -4.23 8.68
CA PHE A 137 8.30 -5.09 8.79
C PHE A 137 7.88 -6.45 9.32
N ASN A 138 8.36 -7.51 8.66
CA ASN A 138 8.13 -8.87 9.12
C ASN A 138 8.87 -9.15 10.44
N LYS A 139 8.68 -10.35 11.00
CA LYS A 139 9.34 -10.80 12.25
C LYS A 139 10.88 -10.73 12.22
N ASN A 140 11.48 -10.71 11.04
CA ASN A 140 12.93 -10.60 10.86
C ASN A 140 13.40 -9.13 10.76
N GLY A 141 12.49 -8.16 10.90
CA GLY A 141 12.79 -6.73 10.83
C GLY A 141 13.03 -6.19 9.42
N THR A 142 12.64 -6.94 8.38
CA THR A 142 12.78 -6.54 6.97
C THR A 142 11.44 -6.10 6.40
N LEU A 143 11.46 -5.11 5.52
CA LEU A 143 10.27 -4.55 4.90
C LEU A 143 9.48 -5.64 4.15
N CYS A 144 8.18 -5.72 4.43
CA CYS A 144 7.27 -6.69 3.79
C CYS A 144 6.10 -6.04 3.06
N LEU A 145 5.66 -4.86 3.50
CA LEU A 145 4.57 -4.12 2.85
C LEU A 145 4.81 -2.63 2.96
N ILE A 146 4.49 -1.90 1.89
CA ILE A 146 4.40 -0.45 1.90
C ILE A 146 2.99 -0.07 1.48
N THR A 147 2.32 0.78 2.23
CA THR A 147 1.04 1.37 1.83
C THR A 147 1.21 2.86 1.58
N LEU A 148 0.87 3.28 0.37
CA LEU A 148 0.66 4.68 -0.01
C LEU A 148 -0.83 4.97 0.11
N ALA A 149 -1.23 5.93 0.94
CA ALA A 149 -2.64 6.22 1.16
C ALA A 149 -2.96 7.72 1.12
N VAL A 150 -4.22 8.04 0.81
CA VAL A 150 -4.76 9.40 0.95
C VAL A 150 -4.52 9.92 2.36
N LEU A 151 -4.04 11.16 2.48
CA LEU A 151 -3.91 11.79 3.79
C LEU A 151 -5.30 12.12 4.32
N ILE A 152 -5.76 11.37 5.32
CA ILE A 152 -7.02 11.68 6.01
C ILE A 152 -6.75 12.94 6.85
N ARG A 153 -7.42 14.04 6.48
CA ARG A 153 -7.40 15.31 7.23
C ARG A 153 -8.32 15.23 8.43
#